data_AF-A0AAU0UAH5-F1
#
_entry.id   AF-A0AAU0UAH5-F1
#
_cell.length_a   1.000
_cell.length_b   1.000
_cell.length_c   1.000
_cell.angle_alpha   90.00
_cell.angle_beta   90.00
_cell.angle_gamma   90.00
#
_symmetry.space_group_name_H-M   'P 1'
#
loop_
_entity.id
_entity.type
_entity.pdbx_description
1 polymer ?
#
loop_
_entity_poly.entity_id
_entity_poly.type
_entity_poly.pdbx_seq_one_letter_code
_entity_poly.pdbx_strand_id
1 'polypeptide(L)'
;MGYAPVLNAASFVAGFISAACWVVAAVVKVEPPEEMKGKPDGLYFGYIISSGADLIPTVKAQAKWNSAAAITAAVTVLLQIAANFLTVSSAQ
;
A
#
# COMPACT_ATOMS: atom_id res chain seq x y z
N MET A 1 -14.66 17.28 25.44
CA MET A 1 -14.73 16.25 24.39
C MET A 1 -13.67 15.20 24.69
N GLY A 2 -14.00 13.91 24.60
CA GLY A 2 -12.98 12.85 24.72
C GLY A 2 -12.07 12.80 23.50
N TYR A 3 -10.81 12.40 23.67
CA TYR A 3 -9.85 12.26 22.56
C TYR A 3 -10.07 10.97 21.74
N ALA A 4 -10.77 9.97 22.29
CA ALA A 4 -10.99 8.68 21.63
C ALA A 4 -11.75 8.77 20.28
N PRO A 5 -12.85 9.54 20.14
CA PRO A 5 -13.51 9.71 18.83
C PRO A 5 -12.60 10.33 17.77
N VAL A 6 -11.73 11.28 18.15
CA VAL A 6 -10.77 11.92 17.24
C VAL A 6 -9.72 10.90 16.77
N LEU A 7 -9.18 10.09 17.67
CA LEU A 7 -8.23 9.03 17.33
C LEU A 7 -8.86 7.94 16.45
N ASN A 8 -10.13 7.59 16.69
CA ASN A 8 -10.86 6.65 15.84
C ASN A 8 -11.07 7.19 14.42
N ALA A 9 -11.44 8.48 14.28
CA ALA A 9 -11.56 9.12 12.97
C ALA A 9 -10.20 9.17 12.23
N ALA A 10 -9.12 9.53 12.93
CA ALA A 10 -7.78 9.53 12.36
C ALA A 10 -7.32 8.13 11.95
N SER A 11 -7.62 7.11 12.76
CA SER A 11 -7.34 5.71 12.43
C SER A 11 -8.08 5.28 11.17
N PHE A 12 -9.37 5.59 11.06
CA PHE A 12 -10.17 5.28 9.87
C PHE A 12 -9.55 5.88 8.60
N VAL A 13 -9.15 7.15 8.65
CA VAL A 13 -8.50 7.82 7.50
C VAL A 13 -7.18 7.15 7.14
N ALA A 14 -6.32 6.85 8.12
CA ALA A 14 -5.06 6.16 7.88
C ALA A 14 -5.28 4.76 7.27
N GLY A 15 -6.28 4.03 7.74
CA GLY A 15 -6.61 2.69 7.26
C GLY A 15 -7.16 2.72 5.83
N PHE A 16 -7.95 3.74 5.52
CA PHE A 16 -8.45 3.98 4.17
C PHE A 16 -7.30 4.28 3.19
N ILE A 17 -6.35 5.13 3.58
CA ILE A 17 -5.16 5.42 2.76
C ILE A 17 -4.35 4.14 2.53
N SER A 18 -4.16 3.32 3.56
CA SER A 18 -3.48 2.03 3.45
C SER A 18 -4.14 1.12 2.42
N ALA A 19 -5.46 0.95 2.51
CA ALA A 19 -6.23 0.15 1.56
C ALA A 19 -6.10 0.68 0.12
N ALA A 20 -6.19 2.00 -0.08
CA ALA A 20 -5.99 2.61 -1.39
C ALA A 20 -4.58 2.34 -1.94
N CYS A 21 -3.54 2.47 -1.11
CA CYS A 21 -2.16 2.15 -1.51
C CYS A 21 -2.00 0.68 -1.93
N TRP A 22 -2.65 -0.27 -1.25
CA TRP A 22 -2.64 -1.68 -1.67
C TRP A 22 -3.33 -1.90 -3.01
N VAL A 23 -4.46 -1.23 -3.26
CA VAL A 23 -5.13 -1.30 -4.57
C VAL A 23 -4.20 -0.77 -5.67
N VAL A 24 -3.53 0.37 -5.44
CA VAL A 24 -2.56 0.90 -6.41
C VAL A 24 -1.38 -0.06 -6.60
N ALA A 25 -0.85 -0.64 -5.53
CA ALA A 25 0.20 -1.65 -5.61
C ALA A 25 -0.23 -2.87 -6.44
N ALA A 26 -1.49 -3.31 -6.34
CA ALA A 26 -1.99 -4.47 -7.07
C ALA A 26 -2.12 -4.21 -8.59
N VAL A 27 -2.42 -2.98 -8.98
CA VAL A 27 -2.72 -2.66 -10.40
C VAL A 27 -1.57 -1.99 -11.14
N VAL A 28 -0.59 -1.40 -10.43
CA VAL A 28 0.52 -0.70 -11.08
C VAL A 28 1.37 -1.68 -11.89
N LYS A 29 1.62 -1.31 -13.14
CA LYS A 29 2.47 -2.02 -14.09
C LYS A 29 3.32 -0.99 -14.82
N VAL A 30 4.57 -1.32 -15.06
CA VAL A 30 5.48 -0.47 -15.85
C VAL A 30 5.58 -1.06 -17.24
N GLU A 31 5.32 -0.22 -18.24
CA GLU A 31 5.41 -0.63 -19.63
C GLU A 31 6.83 -1.09 -19.98
N PRO A 32 6.96 -2.11 -20.84
CA PRO A 32 8.26 -2.49 -21.39
C PRO A 32 8.87 -1.34 -22.20
N PRO A 33 10.22 -1.33 -22.35
CA PRO A 33 10.87 -0.49 -23.34
C PRO A 33 10.29 -0.73 -24.75
N GLU A 34 10.33 0.28 -25.62
CA GLU A 34 9.76 0.22 -26.98
C GLU A 34 10.22 -1.02 -27.77
N GLU A 35 11.48 -1.44 -27.63
CA GLU A 35 12.06 -2.62 -28.28
C GLU A 35 11.47 -3.97 -27.82
N MET A 36 10.78 -3.96 -26.69
CA MET A 36 10.19 -5.14 -26.04
C MET A 36 8.66 -5.08 -25.98
N LYS A 37 8.05 -3.98 -26.45
CA LYS A 37 6.59 -3.86 -26.51
C LYS A 37 6.01 -4.91 -27.46
N GLY A 38 4.96 -5.59 -27.01
CA GLY A 38 4.26 -6.62 -27.78
C GLY A 38 5.01 -7.96 -27.90
N LYS A 39 6.20 -8.10 -27.29
CA LYS A 39 6.87 -9.40 -27.22
C LYS A 39 6.13 -10.35 -26.27
N PRO A 40 6.18 -11.67 -26.53
CA PRO A 40 5.59 -12.65 -25.63
C PRO A 40 6.30 -12.63 -24.27
N ASP A 41 5.63 -13.17 -23.27
CA ASP A 41 6.20 -13.33 -21.93
C ASP A 41 7.49 -14.16 -21.98
N GLY A 42 8.53 -13.68 -21.31
CA GLY A 42 9.84 -14.32 -21.37
C GLY A 42 10.99 -13.50 -20.79
N LEU A 43 12.15 -14.14 -20.76
CA LEU A 43 13.41 -13.54 -20.37
C LEU A 43 14.15 -13.04 -21.60
N TYR A 44 14.40 -11.73 -21.65
CA TYR A 44 15.20 -11.07 -22.67
C TYR A 44 16.46 -10.50 -22.02
N PHE A 45 17.49 -10.22 -22.82
CA PHE A 45 18.76 -9.70 -22.28
C PHE A 45 18.51 -8.38 -21.53
N GLY A 46 18.49 -8.45 -20.19
CA GLY A 46 18.23 -7.31 -19.30
C GLY A 46 16.76 -7.06 -18.93
N TYR A 47 15.78 -7.80 -19.46
CA TYR A 47 14.35 -7.55 -19.25
C TYR A 47 13.57 -8.83 -18.99
N ILE A 48 12.55 -8.75 -18.13
CA ILE A 48 11.65 -9.87 -17.87
C ILE A 48 10.25 -9.40 -18.23
N ILE A 49 9.75 -9.83 -19.38
CA ILE A 49 8.42 -9.45 -19.84
C ILE A 49 7.41 -10.43 -19.28
N SER A 50 6.40 -9.91 -18.59
CA SER A 50 5.29 -10.72 -18.10
C SER A 50 3.99 -9.93 -18.14
N SER A 51 2.94 -10.53 -18.72
CA SER A 51 1.61 -9.92 -18.82
C SER A 51 1.63 -8.50 -19.43
N GLY A 52 2.48 -8.31 -20.45
CA GLY A 52 2.64 -7.03 -21.15
C GLY A 52 3.36 -5.93 -20.37
N ALA A 53 4.03 -6.26 -19.26
CA ALA A 53 4.80 -5.34 -18.43
C ALA A 53 6.25 -5.82 -18.26
N ASP A 54 7.16 -4.90 -17.95
CA ASP A 54 8.50 -5.28 -17.47
C ASP A 54 8.43 -5.55 -15.96
N LEU A 55 8.72 -6.79 -15.58
CA LEU A 55 8.50 -7.32 -14.24
C LEU A 55 9.38 -6.61 -13.20
N ILE A 56 10.65 -6.36 -13.49
CA ILE A 56 11.58 -5.77 -12.51
C ILE A 56 11.15 -4.34 -12.10
N PRO A 57 10.93 -3.39 -13.02
CA PRO A 57 10.43 -2.07 -12.66
C PRO A 57 9.00 -2.12 -12.12
N THR A 58 8.16 -3.04 -12.58
CA THR A 58 6.82 -3.25 -12.02
C THR A 58 6.90 -3.63 -10.55
N VAL A 59 7.65 -4.68 -10.19
CA VAL A 59 7.80 -5.11 -8.79
C VAL A 59 8.40 -4.00 -7.91
N LYS A 60 9.34 -3.19 -8.43
CA LYS A 60 9.84 -2.01 -7.72
C LYS A 60 8.74 -0.97 -7.47
N ALA A 61 7.89 -0.70 -8.45
CA ALA A 61 6.76 0.21 -8.30
C ALA A 61 5.73 -0.33 -7.31
N GLN A 62 5.37 -1.61 -7.42
CA GLN A 62 4.48 -2.30 -6.48
C GLN A 62 5.02 -2.26 -5.05
N ALA A 63 6.33 -2.51 -4.87
CA ALA A 63 6.99 -2.47 -3.56
C ALA A 63 6.91 -1.09 -2.91
N LYS A 64 7.09 0.00 -3.68
CA LYS A 64 6.94 1.37 -3.16
C LYS A 64 5.54 1.61 -2.59
N TRP A 65 4.50 1.23 -3.33
CA TRP A 65 3.11 1.37 -2.87
C TRP A 65 2.79 0.44 -1.71
N ASN A 66 3.33 -0.78 -1.71
CA ASN A 66 3.16 -1.73 -0.62
C ASN A 66 3.83 -1.24 0.68
N SER A 67 5.00 -0.61 0.60
CA SER A 67 5.63 0.03 1.76
C SER A 67 4.78 1.17 2.32
N ALA A 68 4.21 2.02 1.46
CA ALA A 68 3.31 3.08 1.89
C ALA A 68 2.04 2.52 2.57
N ALA A 69 1.46 1.45 2.01
CA ALA A 69 0.32 0.75 2.59
C ALA A 69 0.66 0.18 3.98
N ALA A 70 1.80 -0.48 4.12
CA ALA A 70 2.22 -1.08 5.39
C ALA A 70 2.47 -0.03 6.49
N ILE A 71 3.12 1.09 6.15
CA ILE A 71 3.38 2.19 7.10
C ILE A 71 2.06 2.80 7.58
N THR A 72 1.14 3.09 6.67
CA THR A 72 -0.16 3.68 7.01
C THR A 72 -1.06 2.70 7.79
N ALA A 73 -1.00 1.39 7.50
CA ALA A 73 -1.64 0.36 8.32
C ALA A 73 -1.07 0.31 9.74
N ALA A 74 0.25 0.41 9.90
CA ALA A 74 0.87 0.44 11.22
C ALA A 74 0.39 1.65 12.04
N VAL A 75 0.35 2.85 11.43
CA VAL A 75 -0.21 4.06 12.06
C VAL A 75 -1.67 3.87 12.45
N THR A 76 -2.46 3.26 11.56
CA THR A 76 -3.87 2.92 11.82
C THR A 76 -4.03 2.12 13.09
N VAL A 77 -3.26 1.03 13.24
CA VAL A 77 -3.30 0.14 14.41
C VAL A 77 -2.84 0.86 15.68
N LEU A 78 -1.78 1.67 15.61
CA LEU A 78 -1.31 2.47 16.75
C LEU A 78 -2.40 3.43 17.26
N LEU A 79 -3.13 4.08 16.35
CA LEU A 79 -4.24 4.96 16.70
C LEU A 79 -5.41 4.18 17.34
N GLN A 80 -5.73 2.98 16.86
CA GLN A 80 -6.76 2.13 17.47
C GLN A 80 -6.36 1.68 18.87
N ILE A 81 -5.09 1.29 19.07
CA ILE A 81 -4.58 0.92 20.39
C ILE A 81 -4.72 2.11 21.34
N ALA A 82 -4.27 3.30 20.94
CA ALA A 82 -4.39 4.50 21.77
C ALA A 82 -5.84 4.86 22.10
N ALA A 83 -6.75 4.79 21.12
CA ALA A 83 -8.18 5.06 21.34
C ALA A 83 -8.81 4.05 22.33
N ASN A 84 -8.45 2.77 22.21
CA ASN A 84 -8.93 1.73 23.12
C ASN A 84 -8.45 1.97 24.56
N PHE A 85 -7.16 2.28 24.75
CA PHE A 85 -6.62 2.61 26.08
C PHE A 85 -7.37 3.77 26.73
N LEU A 86 -7.59 4.87 26.00
CA LEU A 86 -8.31 6.03 26.55
C LEU A 86 -9.78 5.72 26.88
N THR A 87 -10.43 4.88 26.08
CA THR A 87 -11.81 4.47 26.31
C THR A 87 -11.91 3.63 27.59
N VAL A 88 -11.01 2.65 27.77
CA VAL A 88 -10.95 1.80 28.97
C VAL A 88 -10.62 2.62 30.22
N SER A 89 -9.62 3.51 30.15
CA SER A 89 -9.24 4.35 31.30
C SER A 89 -10.33 5.34 31.71
N SER A 90 -11.21 5.75 30.81
CA SER A 90 -12.35 6.64 31.13
C SER A 90 -13.55 5.93 31.77
N ALA A 91 -13.54 4.58 31.78
CA ALA A 91 -14.60 3.75 32.35
C ALA A 91 -14.29 3.24 33.77
N GLN A 92 -13.09 3.52 34.29
CA GLN A 92 -12.67 3.26 35.68
C GLN A 92 -12.88 4.50 36.56
#